data_AF-A0A2H1EJ94-F1
#
_entry.id   AF-A0A2H1EJ94-F1
#
_cell.length_a   1.000
_cell.length_b   1.000
_cell.length_c   1.000
_cell.angle_alpha   90.00
_cell.angle_beta   90.00
_cell.angle_gamma   90.00
#
_symmetry.space_group_name_H-M   'P 1'
#
loop_
_entity.id
_entity.type
_entity.pdbx_description
1 polymer ?
#
loop_
_entity_poly.entity_id
_entity_poly.type
_entity_poly.pdbx_seq_one_letter_code
_entity_poly.pdbx_strand_id
1 'polypeptide(L)' 'MSRTVSARIKPQMHENLREQCNKIGCSINDFVEACIELGLTGHTDFDFGDEKQDDKSQINDNSRNDVKKVVIQA' A
#
# COMPACT_ATOMS: atom_id res chain seq x y z
N MET A 1 0.99 4.07 -23.44
CA MET A 1 -0.29 4.71 -23.02
C MET A 1 -0.17 5.03 -21.55
N SER A 2 0.01 6.29 -21.17
CA SER A 2 0.09 6.70 -19.76
C SER A 2 -1.32 6.68 -19.16
N ARG A 3 -1.63 5.65 -18.37
CA ARG A 3 -2.88 5.59 -17.60
C ARG A 3 -2.62 6.29 -16.27
N THR A 4 -3.25 7.44 -16.03
CA THR A 4 -3.17 8.11 -14.74
C THR A 4 -4.00 7.34 -13.71
N VAL A 5 -3.35 6.86 -12.66
CA VAL A 5 -4.02 6.22 -11.52
C VAL A 5 -4.17 7.27 -10.42
N SER A 6 -5.41 7.52 -10.00
CA SER A 6 -5.71 8.40 -8.87
C SER A 6 -6.36 7.60 -7.76
N ALA A 7 -5.79 7.65 -6.55
CA ALA A 7 -6.37 7.05 -5.36
C ALA A 7 -6.56 8.12 -4.28
N ARG A 8 -7.69 8.05 -3.55
CA ARG A 8 -7.91 8.89 -2.37
C ARG A 8 -7.38 8.16 -1.15
N ILE A 9 -6.36 8.75 -0.53
CA ILE A 9 -5.71 8.22 0.66
C ILE A 9 -6.16 9.04 1.87
N LYS A 10 -6.38 8.38 3.01
CA LYS A 10 -6.72 9.07 4.26
C LYS A 10 -5.54 9.96 4.68
N PRO A 11 -5.79 11.14 5.28
CA PRO A 11 -4.72 12.10 5.62
C PRO A 11 -3.62 11.49 6.50
N GLN A 12 -3.99 10.68 7.50
CA GLN A 12 -3.03 10.00 8.38
C GLN A 12 -2.09 9.04 7.62
N MET A 13 -2.59 8.35 6.60
CA MET A 13 -1.79 7.44 5.77
C MET A 13 -0.89 8.23 4.80
N HIS A 14 -1.38 9.37 4.32
CA HIS A 14 -0.62 10.26 3.45
C HIS A 14 0.55 10.93 4.18
N GLU A 15 0.38 11.32 5.46
CA GLU A 15 1.48 11.82 6.29
C GLU A 15 2.57 10.76 6.50
N ASN A 16 2.20 9.55 6.89
CA ASN A 16 3.15 8.44 7.05
C ASN A 16 3.92 8.12 5.75
N LEU A 17 3.22 8.04 4.62
CA LEU A 17 3.84 7.84 3.30
C LEU A 17 4.83 8.96 2.99
N ARG A 18 4.45 10.21 3.24
CA ARG A 18 5.31 11.37 2.99
C ARG A 18 6.55 11.34 3.87
N GLU A 19 6.44 10.96 5.15
CA GLU A 19 7.59 10.83 6.04
C GLU A 19 8.54 9.72 5.59
N GLN A 20 8.02 8.57 5.15
CA GLN A 20 8.83 7.49 4.58
C GLN A 20 9.53 7.94 3.29
N CYS A 21 8.80 8.57 2.37
CA CYS A 21 9.35 9.09 1.12
C CYS A 21 10.45 10.15 1.38
N ASN A 22 10.28 10.99 2.41
CA ASN A 22 11.30 11.96 2.81
C ASN A 22 12.56 11.30 3.37
N LYS A 23 12.44 10.16 4.08
CA LYS A 23 13.59 9.41 4.62
C LYS A 23 14.40 8.75 3.50
N ILE A 24 13.70 8.17 2.53
CA ILE A 24 14.30 7.47 1.38
C ILE A 24 14.79 8.47 0.32
N GLY A 25 14.25 9.69 0.32
CA GLY A 25 14.56 10.72 -0.67
C GLY A 25 13.85 10.49 -2.01
N CYS A 26 12.67 9.87 -2.01
CA CYS A 26 11.92 9.52 -3.21
C CYS A 26 10.60 10.29 -3.34
N SER A 27 10.00 10.26 -4.53
CA SER A 27 8.65 10.80 -4.73
C SER A 27 7.59 9.78 -4.34
N ILE A 28 6.47 10.24 -3.78
CA ILE A 28 5.34 9.37 -3.39
C ILE A 28 4.87 8.49 -4.55
N ASN A 29 4.85 9.02 -5.77
CA ASN A 29 4.44 8.25 -6.95
C ASN A 29 5.38 7.08 -7.23
N ASP A 30 6.69 7.30 -7.09
CA ASP A 30 7.75 6.32 -7.34
C ASP A 30 7.69 5.21 -6.30
N PHE A 31 7.50 5.59 -5.02
CA PHE A 31 7.29 4.67 -3.92
C PHE A 31 6.05 3.78 -4.12
N VAL A 32 4.94 4.37 -4.56
CA VAL A 32 3.69 3.63 -4.79
C VAL A 32 3.81 2.70 -6.00
N GLU A 33 4.48 3.13 -7.06
CA GLU A 33 4.74 2.28 -8.23
C GLU A 33 5.57 1.05 -7.85
N ALA A 34 6.65 1.25 -7.11
CA ALA A 34 7.47 0.16 -6.57
C ALA A 34 6.69 -0.78 -5.64
N CYS A 35 5.82 -0.24 -4.78
CA CYS A 35 4.97 -1.05 -3.90
C CYS A 35 4.01 -1.94 -4.71
N ILE A 36 3.44 -1.39 -5.79
CA ILE A 36 2.55 -2.15 -6.68
C ILE A 36 3.36 -3.22 -7.42
N GLU A 37 4.55 -2.88 -7.91
CA GLU A 37 5.45 -3.82 -8.58
C GLU A 37 5.81 -4.97 -7.65
N LEU A 38 6.28 -4.68 -6.43
CA LEU A 38 6.58 -5.68 -5.41
C LEU A 38 5.39 -6.58 -5.12
N GLY A 39 4.18 -6.02 -5.00
CA GLY A 39 2.96 -6.78 -4.75
C GLY A 39 2.54 -7.68 -5.92
N LEU A 40 2.89 -7.32 -7.16
CA LEU A 40 2.55 -8.08 -8.36
C LEU A 40 3.60 -9.15 -8.71
N THR A 41 4.87 -8.80 -8.59
CA THR A 41 5.99 -9.63 -9.08
C THR A 41 6.74 -10.32 -7.93
N GLY A 42 6.53 -9.90 -6.68
CA GLY A 42 7.24 -10.39 -5.50
C GLY A 42 8.68 -9.87 -5.39
N HIS A 43 9.11 -8.97 -6.29
CA HIS A 43 10.43 -8.35 -6.28
C HIS A 43 10.34 -6.90 -6.77
N THR A 44 11.22 -6.05 -6.27
CA THR A 44 11.37 -4.69 -6.78
C THR A 44 12.84 -4.29 -6.65
N ASP A 45 13.31 -3.49 -7.59
CA ASP A 45 14.66 -2.89 -7.54
C ASP A 45 14.69 -1.65 -6.64
N PHE A 46 13.51 -1.22 -6.17
CA PHE A 46 13.35 -0.05 -5.34
C PHE A 46 13.77 -0.33 -3.89
N ASP A 47 14.76 0.42 -3.41
CA ASP A 47 15.19 0.36 -2.03
C ASP A 47 14.26 1.21 -1.15
N PHE A 48 13.44 0.53 -0.35
CA PHE A 48 12.51 1.20 0.57
C PHE A 48 13.21 1.77 1.82
N GLY A 49 14.55 1.77 1.89
CA GLY A 49 15.29 2.27 3.05
C GLY A 49 14.91 1.55 4.34
N ASP A 50 14.66 0.23 4.28
CA ASP A 50 14.43 -0.57 5.47
C ASP A 50 15.73 -0.65 6.27
N GLU A 51 15.91 0.27 7.21
CA GLU A 51 16.84 0.08 8.32
C GLU A 51 16.31 -1.10 9.15
N LYS A 52 16.62 -2.32 8.70
CA LYS A 52 16.34 -3.62 9.35
C LYS A 52 15.37 -3.51 10.52
N GLN A 53 14.08 -3.43 10.23
CA GLN A 53 13.10 -3.81 11.24
C GLN A 53 12.97 -5.33 11.19
N ASP A 54 13.87 -6.01 11.89
CA ASP A 54 13.59 -7.31 12.49
C ASP A 54 12.28 -7.17 13.30
N ASP A 55 11.11 -7.40 12.69
CA ASP A 55 9.94 -8.08 13.28
C ASP A 55 8.70 -8.07 12.35
N LYS A 56 8.37 -9.27 11.86
CA LYS A 56 7.02 -9.83 11.61
C LYS A 56 5.86 -8.87 11.26
N SER A 57 5.36 -9.00 10.03
CA SER A 57 3.91 -9.09 9.78
C SER A 57 3.64 -9.75 8.42
N GLN A 58 3.38 -11.06 8.42
CA GLN A 58 2.09 -11.63 8.03
C GLN A 58 1.52 -11.11 6.70
N ILE A 59 1.70 -11.96 5.70
CA ILE A 59 0.81 -12.14 4.56
C ILE A 59 -0.63 -12.09 5.08
N ASN A 60 -1.33 -10.95 4.91
CA ASN A 60 -2.76 -10.90 5.12
C ASN A 60 -3.42 -11.37 3.81
N ASP A 61 -3.45 -12.69 3.66
CA ASP A 61 -4.30 -13.39 2.70
C ASP A 61 -5.72 -12.82 2.78
N ASN A 62 -6.17 -12.33 1.63
CA ASN A 62 -7.54 -11.97 1.35
C ASN A 62 -8.47 -13.20 1.55
N SER A 63 -9.13 -13.31 2.70
CA SER A 63 -10.18 -14.31 2.94
C SER A 63 -11.52 -13.65 3.30
N ARG A 64 -12.35 -13.53 2.25
CA ARG A 64 -13.79 -13.84 2.20
C ARG A 64 -14.78 -13.20 3.21
N ASN A 65 -15.66 -12.39 2.61
CA ASN A 65 -17.13 -12.35 2.78
C ASN A 65 -17.75 -12.10 4.17
N ASP A 66 -18.05 -10.83 4.44
CA ASP A 66 -19.21 -10.44 5.24
C ASP A 66 -20.24 -9.73 4.35
N VAL A 67 -21.05 -10.53 3.63
CA VAL A 67 -22.26 -10.03 2.99
C VAL A 67 -23.24 -9.67 4.12
N LYS A 68 -23.30 -8.39 4.47
CA LYS A 68 -24.32 -7.86 5.38
C LYS A 68 -25.70 -8.11 4.80
N LYS A 69 -26.34 -9.24 5.14
CA LYS A 69 -27.80 -9.40 5.02
C LYS A 69 -28.45 -8.51 6.08
N VAL A 70 -28.70 -7.25 5.71
CA VAL A 70 -29.63 -6.38 6.42
C VAL A 70 -31.03 -6.61 5.84
N VAL A 71 -31.84 -7.28 6.65
CA VAL A 71 -33.30 -7.26 6.85
C VAL A 71 -34.16 -6.46 5.86
N ILE A 72 -35.20 -7.11 5.32
CA ILE A 72 -36.50 -6.46 5.11
C ILE A 72 -37.57 -7.36 5.75
N GLN A 73 -38.09 -6.93 6.90
CA GLN A 73 -39.42 -7.32 7.37
C GLN A 73 -40.44 -6.49 6.60
N ALA A 74 -41.47 -7.14 6.06
CA ALA A 74 -42.77 -6.56 5.74
C ALA A 74 -43.82 -7.67 5.89
#